data_AF-A0A444J8Y0-F1
#
_entry.id   AF-A0A444J8Y0-F1
#
_cell.length_a   1.000
_cell.length_b   1.000
_cell.length_c   1.000
_cell.angle_alpha   90.00
_cell.angle_beta   90.00
_cell.angle_gamma   90.00
#
_symmetry.space_group_name_H-M   'P 1'
#
loop_
_entity.id
_entity.type
_entity.pdbx_description
1 polymer ?
#
loop_
_entity_poly.entity_id
_entity_poly.type
_entity_poly.pdbx_seq_one_letter_code
_entity_poly.pdbx_strand_id
1 'polypeptide(L)'
;MEKTDMPGVQIKLTEEKNACPFVTPEGCTVYEDRPTSCRYYPVGMADFHEGGKEGVKEEKFFFLVKEPHCKGFDEPKQWTVGEWREDQGVALRDEMNKEWLRLVMRRKSFGHQANLSEAAQRMFFMASTDLDHFRRFIFESSFLDTYDVDQETVEKIKEDDVALMLFSFQYLANTLFGAEGMKLRQEKLKEKVEELKQRQGDSLRQVEEEYKQLKAERERLKQEEEEARKKG
;
A
#
# COMPACT_ATOMS: atom_id res chain seq x y z
N MET A 1 -8.61 -9.13 2.45
CA MET A 1 -7.30 -8.43 2.57
C MET A 1 -6.22 -9.37 3.10
N GLU A 2 -6.53 -10.29 4.01
CA GLU A 2 -5.56 -11.28 4.52
C GLU A 2 -4.87 -12.12 3.44
N LYS A 3 -5.56 -12.47 2.34
CA LYS A 3 -4.99 -13.26 1.24
C LYS A 3 -4.21 -12.46 0.19
N THR A 4 -4.20 -11.12 0.29
CA THR A 4 -3.58 -10.25 -0.73
C THR A 4 -2.31 -9.57 -0.26
N ASP A 5 -1.94 -9.72 1.03
CA ASP A 5 -0.73 -9.12 1.62
C ASP A 5 -0.64 -7.60 1.44
N MET A 6 -1.82 -6.95 1.42
CA MET A 6 -1.98 -5.52 1.22
C MET A 6 -2.58 -4.92 2.49
N PRO A 7 -1.84 -4.07 3.22
CA PRO A 7 -2.34 -3.46 4.42
C PRO A 7 -3.43 -2.44 4.10
N GLY A 8 -4.33 -2.23 5.04
CA GLY A 8 -5.36 -1.20 4.95
C GLY A 8 -6.22 -1.17 6.19
N VAL A 9 -7.15 -0.23 6.21
CA VAL A 9 -8.06 -0.01 7.33
C VAL A 9 -9.40 -0.67 7.09
N GLN A 10 -10.04 -1.08 8.17
CA GLN A 10 -11.38 -1.66 8.15
C GLN A 10 -12.21 -1.01 9.26
N ILE A 11 -13.50 -0.80 8.99
CA ILE A 11 -14.45 -0.37 10.01
C ILE A 11 -14.58 -1.50 11.04
N LYS A 12 -14.38 -1.19 12.32
CA LYS A 12 -14.59 -2.15 13.41
C LYS A 12 -16.07 -2.51 13.47
N LEU A 13 -16.37 -3.81 13.38
CA LEU A 13 -17.73 -4.34 13.49
C LEU A 13 -18.21 -4.32 14.95
N THR A 14 -19.53 -4.31 15.15
CA THR A 14 -20.14 -4.38 16.48
C THR A 14 -19.84 -5.71 17.16
N GLU A 15 -19.51 -5.71 18.44
CA GLU A 15 -19.09 -6.93 19.17
C GLU A 15 -20.23 -7.95 19.33
N GLU A 16 -21.47 -7.48 19.48
CA GLU A 16 -22.63 -8.37 19.73
C GLU A 16 -23.03 -9.22 18.53
N LYS A 17 -22.99 -8.63 17.33
CA LYS A 17 -23.55 -9.23 16.10
C LYS A 17 -22.54 -9.41 14.97
N ASN A 18 -21.29 -9.00 15.18
CA ASN A 18 -20.29 -8.89 14.11
C ASN A 18 -20.86 -8.17 12.86
N ALA A 19 -21.67 -7.14 13.10
CA ALA A 19 -22.38 -6.41 12.07
C ALA A 19 -21.73 -5.04 11.80
N CYS A 20 -22.02 -4.47 10.65
CA CYS A 20 -21.66 -3.08 10.34
C CYS A 20 -22.31 -2.16 11.39
N PRO A 21 -21.55 -1.25 12.04
CA PRO A 21 -22.08 -0.37 13.09
C PRO A 21 -23.12 0.64 12.59
N PHE A 22 -23.21 0.81 11.26
CA PHE A 22 -24.17 1.70 10.62
C PHE A 22 -25.51 1.00 10.29
N VAL A 23 -25.64 -0.30 10.50
CA VAL A 23 -26.89 -1.02 10.22
C VAL A 23 -27.78 -1.02 11.46
N THR A 24 -28.97 -0.42 11.35
CA THR A 24 -30.03 -0.41 12.36
C THR A 24 -31.18 -1.35 11.95
N PRO A 25 -32.14 -1.65 12.86
CA PRO A 25 -33.34 -2.41 12.51
C PRO A 25 -34.16 -1.79 11.36
N GLU A 26 -34.08 -0.47 11.18
CA GLU A 26 -34.79 0.28 10.14
C GLU A 26 -34.02 0.32 8.81
N GLY A 27 -32.72 -0.01 8.81
CA GLY A 27 -31.87 -0.02 7.62
C GLY A 27 -30.46 0.50 7.90
N CYS A 28 -29.66 0.67 6.85
CA CYS A 28 -28.34 1.29 6.97
C CYS A 28 -28.50 2.81 7.17
N THR A 29 -27.82 3.37 8.17
CA THR A 29 -27.67 4.82 8.33
C THR A 29 -26.79 5.32 7.19
N VAL A 30 -27.42 5.83 6.14
CA VAL A 30 -26.71 6.36 4.97
C VAL A 30 -25.96 7.62 5.39
N TYR A 31 -24.64 7.52 5.55
CA TYR A 31 -23.78 8.66 5.87
C TYR A 31 -23.11 9.23 4.62
N GLU A 32 -22.67 10.48 4.72
CA GLU A 32 -22.16 11.26 3.60
C GLU A 32 -20.87 10.68 3.02
N ASP A 33 -19.95 10.19 3.86
CA ASP A 33 -18.65 9.66 3.43
C ASP A 33 -18.59 8.13 3.31
N ARG A 34 -19.73 7.50 3.01
CA ARG A 34 -19.78 6.04 2.88
C ARG A 34 -18.87 5.51 1.75
N PRO A 35 -18.22 4.35 1.93
CA PRO A 35 -17.35 3.73 0.94
C PRO A 35 -18.04 3.52 -0.40
N THR A 36 -17.25 3.51 -1.48
CA THR A 36 -17.72 3.22 -2.84
C THR A 36 -18.53 1.92 -2.92
N SER A 37 -18.14 0.89 -2.18
CA SER A 37 -18.89 -0.38 -2.09
C SER A 37 -20.30 -0.20 -1.54
N CYS A 38 -20.47 0.60 -0.48
CA CYS A 38 -21.77 0.89 0.12
C CYS A 38 -22.66 1.76 -0.79
N ARG A 39 -22.07 2.62 -1.62
CA ARG A 39 -22.80 3.44 -2.61
C ARG A 39 -23.25 2.64 -3.82
N TYR A 40 -22.44 1.67 -4.21
CA TYR A 40 -22.75 0.80 -5.31
C TYR A 40 -23.95 -0.08 -4.97
N TYR A 41 -24.02 -0.66 -3.77
CA TYR A 41 -25.14 -1.52 -3.36
C TYR A 41 -26.51 -0.85 -3.58
N PRO A 42 -27.46 -1.50 -4.29
CA PRO A 42 -27.45 -2.92 -4.70
C PRO A 42 -26.85 -3.19 -6.11
N VAL A 43 -26.33 -2.17 -6.79
CA VAL A 43 -25.58 -2.31 -8.05
C VAL A 43 -24.18 -2.83 -7.75
N GLY A 44 -23.88 -4.06 -8.14
CA GLY A 44 -22.52 -4.58 -8.19
C GLY A 44 -21.75 -4.00 -9.37
N MET A 45 -20.46 -3.74 -9.18
CA MET A 45 -19.52 -3.30 -10.21
C MET A 45 -18.31 -4.24 -10.22
N ALA A 46 -17.91 -4.67 -11.41
CA ALA A 46 -16.69 -5.43 -11.63
C ALA A 46 -15.87 -4.78 -12.75
N ASP A 47 -14.60 -4.49 -12.46
CA ASP A 47 -13.62 -4.09 -13.45
C ASP A 47 -12.98 -5.33 -14.08
N PHE A 48 -13.10 -5.45 -15.41
CA PHE A 48 -12.42 -6.46 -16.18
C PHE A 48 -11.22 -5.85 -16.89
N HIS A 49 -10.05 -6.43 -16.64
CA HIS A 49 -8.84 -6.22 -17.41
C HIS A 49 -8.48 -7.54 -18.07
N GLU A 50 -8.50 -7.60 -19.39
CA GLU A 50 -7.89 -8.71 -20.11
C GLU A 50 -6.37 -8.62 -19.89
N GLY A 51 -5.83 -9.57 -19.11
CA GLY A 51 -4.46 -9.49 -18.62
C GLY A 51 -3.41 -9.49 -19.74
N GLY A 52 -2.52 -8.49 -19.72
CA GLY A 52 -1.23 -8.56 -20.42
C GLY A 52 -1.05 -7.71 -21.67
N LYS A 53 -2.00 -6.85 -22.05
CA LYS A 53 -1.84 -5.93 -23.18
C LYS A 53 -2.04 -4.47 -22.75
N GLU A 54 -0.99 -3.67 -22.91
CA GLU A 54 -1.11 -2.21 -22.80
C GLU A 54 -2.09 -1.70 -23.89
N GLY A 55 -3.02 -0.82 -23.49
CA GLY A 55 -3.98 -0.19 -24.41
C GLY A 55 -5.32 -0.90 -24.59
N VAL A 56 -5.59 -2.01 -23.90
CA VAL A 56 -6.94 -2.60 -23.86
C VAL A 56 -7.84 -1.74 -22.98
N LYS A 57 -9.03 -1.38 -23.48
CA LYS A 57 -10.02 -0.60 -22.72
C LYS A 57 -10.46 -1.41 -21.50
N GLU A 58 -10.48 -0.74 -20.35
CA GLU A 58 -11.11 -1.25 -19.14
C GLU A 58 -12.60 -1.42 -19.39
N GLU A 59 -13.11 -2.64 -19.25
CA GLU A 59 -14.55 -2.90 -19.35
C GLU A 59 -15.14 -3.02 -17.96
N LYS A 60 -16.16 -2.18 -17.69
CA LYS A 60 -16.94 -2.24 -16.46
C LYS A 60 -18.21 -3.04 -16.69
N PHE A 61 -18.41 -4.05 -15.86
CA PHE A 61 -19.65 -4.83 -15.85
C PHE A 61 -20.43 -4.49 -14.59
N PHE A 62 -21.74 -4.28 -14.77
CA PHE A 62 -22.66 -3.98 -13.69
C PHE A 62 -23.69 -5.09 -13.56
N PHE A 63 -24.02 -5.44 -12.34
CA PHE A 63 -25.02 -6.46 -12.01
C PHE A 63 -25.86 -5.99 -10.82
N LEU A 64 -27.00 -6.62 -10.60
CA LEU A 64 -27.87 -6.30 -9.46
C LEU A 64 -27.79 -7.42 -8.43
N VAL A 65 -27.56 -7.04 -7.19
CA VAL A 65 -27.69 -7.92 -6.03
C VAL A 65 -29.11 -7.77 -5.50
N LYS A 66 -29.91 -8.83 -5.56
CA LYS A 66 -31.28 -8.84 -5.04
C LYS A 66 -31.36 -9.75 -3.83
N GLU A 67 -31.72 -9.17 -2.69
CA GLU A 67 -31.85 -9.87 -1.42
C GLU A 67 -33.23 -9.61 -0.81
N PRO A 68 -33.85 -10.58 -0.11
CA PRO A 68 -35.22 -10.43 0.40
C PRO A 68 -35.43 -9.24 1.35
N HIS A 69 -34.36 -8.76 1.99
CA HIS A 69 -34.41 -7.63 2.91
C HIS A 69 -34.21 -6.27 2.22
N CYS A 70 -33.83 -6.25 0.93
CA CYS A 70 -33.61 -5.04 0.17
C CYS A 70 -34.93 -4.50 -0.39
N LYS A 71 -35.63 -3.67 0.40
CA LYS A 71 -36.93 -3.09 0.03
C LYS A 71 -36.85 -1.98 -1.03
N GLY A 72 -35.65 -1.50 -1.35
CA GLY A 72 -35.46 -0.44 -2.35
C GLY A 72 -35.90 -0.84 -3.77
N PHE A 73 -36.03 -2.13 -4.05
CA PHE A 73 -36.56 -2.62 -5.33
C PHE A 73 -38.08 -2.48 -5.47
N ASP A 74 -38.80 -2.22 -4.37
CA ASP A 74 -40.26 -2.03 -4.37
C ASP A 74 -40.66 -0.55 -4.58
N GLU A 75 -39.67 0.35 -4.61
CA GLU A 75 -39.89 1.77 -4.83
C GLU A 75 -40.33 2.05 -6.28
N PRO A 76 -41.21 3.06 -6.50
CA PRO A 76 -41.72 3.37 -7.84
C PRO A 76 -40.65 3.94 -8.77
N LYS A 77 -39.54 4.44 -8.22
CA LYS A 77 -38.46 5.06 -9.00
C LYS A 77 -37.60 3.98 -9.65
N GLN A 78 -37.56 4.00 -10.97
CA GLN A 78 -36.63 3.20 -11.75
C GLN A 78 -35.34 3.99 -12.00
N TRP A 79 -34.23 3.25 -12.06
CA TRP A 79 -32.91 3.81 -12.25
C TRP A 79 -32.19 3.05 -13.37
N THR A 80 -31.54 3.79 -14.26
CA THR A 80 -30.43 3.27 -15.05
C THR A 80 -29.16 3.22 -14.19
N VAL A 81 -28.19 2.41 -14.61
CA VAL A 81 -26.87 2.36 -13.94
C VAL A 81 -26.19 3.72 -13.93
N GLY A 82 -26.33 4.50 -15.01
CA GLY A 82 -25.78 5.85 -15.09
C GLY A 82 -26.39 6.78 -14.05
N GLU A 83 -27.73 6.85 -13.98
CA GLU A 83 -28.43 7.69 -13.00
C GLU A 83 -28.10 7.29 -11.56
N TRP A 84 -28.01 6.00 -11.26
CA TRP A 84 -27.61 5.52 -9.94
C TRP A 84 -26.20 5.99 -9.55
N ARG A 85 -25.24 5.92 -10.48
CA ARG A 85 -23.85 6.32 -10.22
C ARG A 85 -23.71 7.82 -9.96
N GLU A 86 -24.47 8.64 -10.68
CA GLU A 86 -24.52 10.09 -10.44
C GLU A 86 -25.18 10.40 -9.10
N ASP A 87 -26.37 9.85 -8.83
CA ASP A 87 -27.13 10.09 -7.60
C ASP A 87 -26.37 9.66 -6.34
N GLN A 88 -25.72 8.50 -6.41
CA GLN A 88 -24.93 7.98 -5.28
C GLN A 88 -23.53 8.62 -5.19
N GLY A 89 -23.18 9.52 -6.11
CA GLY A 89 -21.92 10.26 -6.13
C GLY A 89 -20.69 9.38 -6.40
N VAL A 90 -20.89 8.23 -7.06
CA VAL A 90 -19.86 7.21 -7.26
C VAL A 90 -18.92 7.54 -8.40
N ALA A 91 -19.39 8.28 -9.41
CA ALA A 91 -18.59 8.65 -10.57
C ALA A 91 -17.25 9.30 -10.20
N LEU A 92 -17.28 10.32 -9.32
CA LEU A 92 -16.08 10.97 -8.81
C LEU A 92 -15.18 10.01 -8.03
N ARG A 93 -15.76 9.16 -7.17
CA ARG A 93 -14.97 8.21 -6.37
C ARG A 93 -14.31 7.15 -7.25
N ASP A 94 -14.99 6.68 -8.29
CA ASP A 94 -14.41 5.77 -9.27
C ASP A 94 -13.21 6.39 -9.98
N GLU A 95 -13.32 7.65 -10.39
CA GLU A 95 -12.25 8.39 -11.03
C GLU A 95 -11.04 8.55 -10.09
N MET A 96 -11.29 8.99 -8.84
CA MET A 96 -10.25 9.14 -7.82
C MET A 96 -9.57 7.81 -7.46
N ASN A 97 -10.32 6.69 -7.43
CA ASN A 97 -9.79 5.39 -7.05
C ASN A 97 -9.17 4.60 -8.21
N LYS A 98 -9.28 5.09 -9.45
CA LYS A 98 -8.91 4.34 -10.64
C LYS A 98 -7.47 3.83 -10.60
N GLU A 99 -6.51 4.71 -10.35
CA GLU A 99 -5.09 4.34 -10.32
C GLU A 99 -4.76 3.47 -9.11
N TRP A 100 -5.38 3.74 -7.96
CA TRP A 100 -5.25 2.87 -6.79
C TRP A 100 -5.74 1.45 -7.06
N LEU A 101 -6.89 1.29 -7.71
CA LEU A 101 -7.44 0.00 -8.04
C LEU A 101 -6.55 -0.77 -9.01
N ARG A 102 -5.92 -0.08 -9.98
CA ARG A 102 -4.90 -0.68 -10.86
C ARG A 102 -3.72 -1.24 -10.09
N LEU A 103 -3.23 -0.55 -9.05
CA LEU A 103 -2.16 -1.05 -8.18
C LEU A 103 -2.59 -2.35 -7.48
N VAL A 104 -3.80 -2.35 -6.90
CA VAL A 104 -4.36 -3.51 -6.19
C VAL A 104 -4.57 -4.69 -7.15
N MET A 105 -5.06 -4.43 -8.36
CA MET A 105 -5.28 -5.48 -9.36
C MET A 105 -3.96 -6.04 -9.89
N ARG A 106 -3.00 -5.17 -10.23
CA ARG A 106 -1.65 -5.59 -10.64
C ARG A 106 -1.01 -6.45 -9.56
N ARG A 107 -1.15 -6.09 -8.29
CA ARG A 107 -0.66 -6.90 -7.16
C ARG A 107 -1.29 -8.29 -7.13
N LYS A 108 -2.60 -8.39 -7.31
CA LYS A 108 -3.34 -9.66 -7.34
C LYS A 108 -2.92 -10.55 -8.53
N SER A 109 -2.55 -9.96 -9.67
CA SER A 109 -2.14 -10.69 -10.86
C SER A 109 -0.80 -11.41 -10.74
N PHE A 110 0.10 -10.99 -9.83
CA PHE A 110 1.40 -11.66 -9.60
C PHE A 110 1.30 -13.01 -8.86
N GLY A 111 0.09 -13.44 -8.48
CA GLY A 111 -0.16 -14.72 -7.82
C GLY A 111 0.17 -14.71 -6.32
N HIS A 112 -0.33 -15.73 -5.61
CA HIS A 112 -0.24 -15.85 -4.14
C HIS A 112 1.18 -16.10 -3.60
N GLN A 113 2.16 -16.39 -4.47
CA GLN A 113 3.54 -16.68 -4.07
C GLN A 113 4.43 -15.42 -4.02
N ALA A 114 4.06 -14.37 -4.74
CA ALA A 114 4.69 -13.07 -4.59
C ALA A 114 4.09 -12.42 -3.34
N ASN A 115 4.89 -12.14 -2.31
CA ASN A 115 4.49 -11.34 -1.13
C ASN A 115 5.23 -10.01 -1.15
N LEU A 116 4.63 -8.95 -0.59
CA LEU A 116 5.34 -7.71 -0.35
C LEU A 116 6.24 -7.90 0.88
N SER A 117 7.44 -7.34 0.84
CA SER A 117 8.26 -7.26 2.05
C SER A 117 7.54 -6.38 3.09
N GLU A 118 7.82 -6.56 4.38
CA GLU A 118 7.22 -5.70 5.40
C GLU A 118 7.49 -4.21 5.16
N ALA A 119 8.67 -3.88 4.61
CA ALA A 119 9.00 -2.51 4.23
C ALA A 119 8.10 -2.00 3.10
N ALA A 120 7.83 -2.83 2.09
CA ALA A 120 6.89 -2.51 1.02
C ALA A 120 5.45 -2.39 1.52
N GLN A 121 5.03 -3.22 2.49
CA GLN A 121 3.73 -3.10 3.14
C GLN A 121 3.60 -1.78 3.91
N ARG A 122 4.59 -1.44 4.76
CA ARG A 122 4.60 -0.16 5.49
C ARG A 122 4.53 1.03 4.52
N MET A 123 5.28 0.96 3.43
CA MET A 123 5.25 1.99 2.37
C MET A 123 3.88 2.07 1.70
N PHE A 124 3.27 0.93 1.36
CA PHE A 124 1.93 0.88 0.77
C PHE A 124 0.90 1.48 1.72
N PHE A 125 0.92 1.11 3.01
CA PHE A 125 0.00 1.66 4.01
C PHE A 125 0.16 3.16 4.15
N MET A 126 1.39 3.66 4.32
CA MET A 126 1.68 5.08 4.43
C MET A 126 1.14 5.85 3.22
N ALA A 127 1.54 5.48 2.01
CA ALA A 127 1.18 6.25 0.81
C ALA A 127 -0.30 6.10 0.40
N SER A 128 -0.98 4.99 0.73
CA SER A 128 -2.37 4.76 0.31
C SER A 128 -3.43 5.06 1.37
N THR A 129 -3.05 5.09 2.65
CA THR A 129 -4.00 5.17 3.77
C THR A 129 -3.69 6.32 4.73
N ASP A 130 -2.42 6.70 4.89
CA ASP A 130 -1.98 7.72 5.86
C ASP A 130 -1.25 8.87 5.14
N LEU A 131 -2.04 9.70 4.45
CA LEU A 131 -1.53 10.80 3.64
C LEU A 131 -0.74 11.83 4.46
N ASP A 132 -1.07 12.04 5.73
CA ASP A 132 -0.31 12.94 6.60
C ASP A 132 1.11 12.44 6.84
N HIS A 133 1.27 11.15 7.13
CA HIS A 133 2.61 10.55 7.24
C HIS A 133 3.32 10.55 5.90
N PHE A 134 2.61 10.31 4.78
CA PHE A 134 3.20 10.38 3.45
C PHE A 134 3.70 11.79 3.12
N ARG A 135 2.93 12.83 3.47
CA ARG A 135 3.32 14.23 3.34
C ARG A 135 4.61 14.51 4.10
N ARG A 136 4.68 14.14 5.39
CA ARG A 136 5.90 14.30 6.19
C ARG A 136 7.07 13.50 5.61
N PHE A 137 6.83 12.29 5.13
CA PHE A 137 7.86 11.51 4.47
C PHE A 137 8.44 12.22 3.24
N ILE A 138 7.63 12.92 2.44
CA ILE A 138 8.12 13.69 1.29
C ILE A 138 8.98 14.88 1.74
N PHE A 139 8.50 15.68 2.70
CA PHE A 139 9.09 16.99 3.02
C PHE A 139 10.12 16.98 4.16
N GLU A 140 10.09 15.97 5.04
CA GLU A 140 10.94 15.89 6.23
C GLU A 140 11.99 14.78 6.14
N SER A 141 12.03 14.05 5.02
CA SER A 141 13.04 13.02 4.76
C SER A 141 13.90 13.35 3.53
N SER A 142 14.81 12.44 3.16
CA SER A 142 15.65 12.54 1.96
C SER A 142 14.90 12.27 0.64
N PHE A 143 13.57 12.29 0.65
CA PHE A 143 12.75 11.96 -0.51
C PHE A 143 13.01 12.93 -1.68
N LEU A 144 12.92 14.24 -1.46
CA LEU A 144 13.13 15.25 -2.51
C LEU A 144 14.60 15.38 -2.94
N ASP A 145 15.53 14.91 -2.11
CA ASP A 145 16.93 14.73 -2.49
C ASP A 145 17.10 13.53 -3.44
N THR A 146 16.29 12.47 -3.24
CA THR A 146 16.42 11.21 -3.99
C THR A 146 15.64 11.23 -5.30
N TYR A 147 14.42 11.77 -5.29
CA TYR A 147 13.53 11.82 -6.44
C TYR A 147 13.59 13.20 -7.11
N ASP A 148 13.62 13.17 -8.44
CA ASP A 148 13.51 14.36 -9.27
C ASP A 148 12.03 14.68 -9.50
N VAL A 149 11.51 15.54 -8.63
CA VAL A 149 10.15 16.08 -8.68
C VAL A 149 10.27 17.56 -9.02
N ASP A 150 9.49 18.02 -10.00
CA ASP A 150 9.48 19.42 -10.41
C ASP A 150 8.84 20.32 -9.34
N GLN A 151 9.23 21.60 -9.35
CA GLN A 151 8.83 22.55 -8.32
C GLN A 151 7.30 22.77 -8.27
N GLU A 152 6.61 22.75 -9.41
CA GLU A 152 5.16 22.91 -9.49
C GLU A 152 4.46 21.74 -8.77
N THR A 153 4.90 20.51 -9.03
CA THR A 153 4.40 19.32 -8.33
C THR A 153 4.69 19.40 -6.83
N VAL A 154 5.91 19.80 -6.42
CA VAL A 154 6.30 19.93 -5.00
C VAL A 154 5.40 20.93 -4.26
N GLU A 155 5.14 22.09 -4.85
CA GLU A 155 4.27 23.11 -4.26
C GLU A 155 2.82 22.61 -4.16
N LYS A 156 2.33 21.95 -5.22
CA LYS A 156 0.96 21.44 -5.25
C LYS A 156 0.72 20.35 -4.22
N ILE A 157 1.59 19.33 -4.18
CA ILE A 157 1.43 18.22 -3.23
C ILE A 157 1.66 18.65 -1.79
N LYS A 158 2.16 19.86 -1.52
CA LYS A 158 2.35 20.42 -0.17
C LYS A 158 1.06 20.92 0.46
N GLU A 159 0.10 21.39 -0.33
CA GLU A 159 -1.13 22.05 0.17
C GLU A 159 -2.42 21.38 -0.33
N ASP A 160 -2.37 20.53 -1.36
CA ASP A 160 -3.52 19.83 -1.92
C ASP A 160 -3.47 18.32 -1.61
N ASP A 161 -4.40 17.84 -0.79
CA ASP A 161 -4.53 16.42 -0.42
C ASP A 161 -4.90 15.53 -1.62
N VAL A 162 -5.69 16.03 -2.57
CA VAL A 162 -6.06 15.27 -3.77
C VAL A 162 -4.84 15.12 -4.67
N ALA A 163 -4.06 16.20 -4.85
CA ALA A 163 -2.80 16.13 -5.58
C ALA A 163 -1.80 15.18 -4.91
N LEU A 164 -1.67 15.25 -3.57
CA LEU A 164 -0.81 14.36 -2.82
C LEU A 164 -1.23 12.89 -2.96
N MET A 165 -2.53 12.61 -2.90
CA MET A 165 -3.09 11.26 -3.09
C MET A 165 -2.77 10.72 -4.50
N LEU A 166 -2.99 11.52 -5.55
CA LEU A 166 -2.68 11.10 -6.93
C LEU A 166 -1.18 10.86 -7.11
N PHE A 167 -0.34 11.71 -6.52
CA PHE A 167 1.12 11.54 -6.49
C PHE A 167 1.52 10.26 -5.75
N SER A 168 0.83 9.91 -4.66
CA SER A 168 1.11 8.69 -3.90
C SER A 168 0.89 7.43 -4.74
N PHE A 169 -0.11 7.41 -5.61
CA PHE A 169 -0.36 6.30 -6.52
C PHE A 169 0.75 6.15 -7.56
N GLN A 170 1.26 7.26 -8.11
CA GLN A 170 2.42 7.25 -9.02
C GLN A 170 3.67 6.73 -8.31
N TYR A 171 3.91 7.20 -7.08
CA TYR A 171 5.02 6.76 -6.25
C TYR A 171 4.97 5.25 -5.96
N LEU A 172 3.79 4.72 -5.60
CA LEU A 172 3.60 3.29 -5.38
C LEU A 172 3.74 2.48 -6.68
N ALA A 173 3.21 2.98 -7.80
CA ALA A 173 3.37 2.35 -9.11
C ALA A 173 4.86 2.17 -9.47
N ASN A 174 5.65 3.23 -9.30
CA ASN A 174 7.08 3.22 -9.59
C ASN A 174 7.85 2.32 -8.61
N THR A 175 7.64 2.52 -7.31
CA THR A 175 8.48 1.89 -6.28
C THR A 175 8.17 0.41 -6.07
N LEU A 176 6.89 0.01 -6.12
CA LEU A 176 6.49 -1.38 -5.85
C LEU A 176 6.36 -2.23 -7.11
N PHE A 177 6.08 -1.61 -8.26
CA PHE A 177 5.77 -2.32 -9.49
C PHE A 177 6.65 -1.93 -10.68
N GLY A 178 7.66 -1.07 -10.48
CA GLY A 178 8.60 -0.67 -11.52
C GLY A 178 7.95 0.11 -12.67
N ALA A 179 6.79 0.72 -12.46
CA ALA A 179 6.17 1.54 -13.48
C ALA A 179 7.04 2.77 -13.79
N GLU A 180 7.08 3.17 -15.06
CA GLU A 180 7.67 4.45 -15.43
C GLU A 180 6.85 5.61 -14.84
N GLY A 181 7.49 6.74 -14.54
CA GLY A 181 6.78 7.93 -14.05
C GLY A 181 7.52 8.75 -13.00
N MET A 182 8.55 8.19 -12.34
CA MET A 182 9.41 8.94 -11.43
C MET A 182 10.89 8.75 -11.79
N LYS A 183 11.64 9.85 -11.76
CA LYS A 183 13.08 9.86 -12.01
C LYS A 183 13.83 9.96 -10.70
N LEU A 184 14.89 9.18 -10.57
CA LEU A 184 15.83 9.28 -9.45
C LEU A 184 16.97 10.23 -9.82
N ARG A 185 17.40 11.06 -8.87
CA ARG A 185 18.61 11.87 -9.02
C ARG A 185 19.83 10.95 -9.00
N GLN A 186 20.46 10.78 -10.17
CA GLN A 186 21.56 9.83 -10.39
C GLN A 186 22.76 10.04 -9.47
N GLU A 187 23.04 11.30 -9.09
CA GLU A 187 24.15 11.66 -8.21
C GLU A 187 23.93 11.10 -6.79
N LYS A 188 22.72 11.27 -6.25
CA LYS A 188 22.34 10.75 -4.93
C LYS A 188 22.26 9.22 -4.89
N LEU A 189 21.88 8.59 -6.00
CA LEU A 189 21.93 7.14 -6.11
C LEU A 189 23.37 6.61 -5.96
N LYS A 190 24.34 7.27 -6.61
CA LYS A 190 25.76 6.91 -6.49
C LYS A 190 26.28 7.11 -5.07
N GLU A 191 25.97 8.25 -4.44
CA GLU A 191 26.33 8.50 -3.04
C GLU A 191 25.76 7.43 -2.09
N LYS A 192 24.47 7.08 -2.25
CA LYS A 192 23.81 6.10 -1.39
C LYS A 192 24.29 4.67 -1.63
N VAL A 193 24.62 4.31 -2.87
CA VAL A 193 25.26 3.02 -3.20
C VAL A 193 26.64 2.94 -2.56
N GLU A 194 27.40 4.04 -2.57
CA GLU A 194 28.73 4.10 -1.94
C GLU A 194 28.62 4.01 -0.41
N GLU A 195 27.68 4.74 0.20
CA GLU A 195 27.38 4.66 1.63
C GLU A 195 26.97 3.23 2.04
N LEU A 196 26.09 2.57 1.27
CA LEU A 196 25.67 1.20 1.53
C LEU A 196 26.84 0.20 1.43
N LYS A 197 27.74 0.38 0.45
CA LYS A 197 28.96 -0.44 0.32
C LYS A 197 29.90 -0.23 1.50
N GLN A 198 30.08 1.01 1.95
CA GLN A 198 30.88 1.33 3.12
C GLN A 198 30.29 0.68 4.38
N ARG A 199 28.97 0.82 4.60
CA ARG A 199 28.28 0.22 5.75
C ARG A 199 28.33 -1.31 5.75
N GLN A 200 28.17 -1.94 4.59
CA GLN A 200 28.35 -3.39 4.47
C GLN A 200 29.80 -3.81 4.75
N GLY A 201 30.78 -3.05 4.24
CA GLY A 201 32.19 -3.29 4.49
C GLY A 201 32.60 -3.11 5.95
N ASP A 202 32.00 -2.16 6.67
CA ASP A 202 32.22 -1.96 8.11
C ASP A 202 31.58 -3.08 8.94
N SER A 203 30.36 -3.50 8.59
CA SER A 203 29.67 -4.60 9.26
C SER A 203 30.41 -5.93 9.09
N LEU A 204 30.94 -6.22 7.89
CA LEU A 204 31.78 -7.40 7.64
C LEU A 204 33.07 -7.37 8.46
N ARG A 205 33.70 -6.20 8.61
CA ARG A 205 34.90 -6.03 9.43
C ARG A 205 34.63 -6.27 10.92
N GLN A 206 33.50 -5.78 11.44
CA GLN A 206 33.09 -6.05 12.83
C GLN A 206 32.89 -7.54 13.09
N VAL A 207 32.19 -8.25 12.19
CA VAL A 207 31.99 -9.71 12.32
C VAL A 207 33.32 -10.45 12.28
N GLU A 208 34.27 -10.02 11.45
CA GLU A 208 35.59 -10.62 11.37
C GLU A 208 36.42 -10.41 12.66
N GLU A 209 36.35 -9.21 13.25
CA GLU A 209 37.00 -8.89 14.53
C GLU A 209 36.40 -9.69 15.69
N GLU A 210 35.07 -9.79 15.75
CA GLU A 210 34.36 -10.58 16.76
C GLU A 210 34.70 -12.08 16.65
N TYR A 211 34.78 -12.61 15.42
CA TYR A 211 35.24 -13.98 15.17
C TYR A 211 36.70 -14.21 15.63
N LYS A 212 37.60 -13.25 15.37
CA LYS A 212 39.00 -13.33 15.82
C LYS A 212 39.10 -13.32 17.35
N GLN A 213 38.29 -12.49 18.03
CA GLN A 213 38.25 -12.44 19.49
C GLN A 213 37.76 -13.75 20.09
N LEU A 214 36.66 -14.31 19.58
CA LEU A 214 36.12 -15.60 20.02
C LEU A 214 37.13 -16.75 19.83
N LYS A 215 37.88 -16.72 18.72
CA LYS A 215 38.93 -17.71 18.46
C LYS A 215 40.09 -17.60 19.45
N ALA A 216 40.56 -16.37 19.72
CA ALA A 216 41.64 -16.12 20.68
C ALA A 216 41.24 -16.49 22.12
N GLU A 217 40.00 -16.19 22.52
CA GLU A 217 39.46 -16.59 23.82
C GLU A 217 39.38 -18.11 23.96
N ARG A 218 38.92 -18.81 22.92
CA ARG A 218 38.88 -20.27 22.89
C ARG A 218 40.28 -20.91 22.95
N GLU A 219 41.28 -20.30 22.32
CA GLU A 219 42.67 -20.75 22.43
C GLU A 219 43.23 -20.52 23.84
N ARG A 220 42.91 -19.39 24.47
CA ARG A 220 43.31 -19.09 25.85
C ARG A 220 42.70 -20.10 26.84
N LEU A 221 41.41 -20.37 26.74
CA LEU A 221 40.72 -21.35 27.60
C LEU A 221 41.32 -22.76 27.46
N LYS A 222 41.69 -23.17 26.24
CA LYS A 222 42.37 -24.45 26.01
C LYS A 222 43.77 -24.50 26.64
N GLN A 223 44.52 -23.40 26.58
CA GLN A 223 45.83 -23.28 27.21
C GLN A 223 45.70 -23.35 28.75
N GLU A 224 44.71 -22.65 29.31
CA GLU A 224 44.40 -22.69 30.74
C GLU A 224 44.00 -24.12 31.19
N GLU A 225 43.20 -24.84 30.40
CA GLU A 225 42.85 -26.25 30.66
C GLU A 225 44.07 -27.19 30.57
N GLU A 226 44.93 -27.03 29.57
CA GLU A 226 46.16 -27.83 29.44
C GLU A 226 47.15 -27.57 30.59
N GLU A 227 47.29 -26.32 31.03
CA GLU A 227 48.13 -25.97 32.17
C GLU A 227 47.57 -26.52 33.48
N ALA A 228 46.26 -26.46 33.69
CA ALA A 228 45.60 -27.07 34.84
C ALA A 228 45.81 -28.58 34.87
N ARG A 229 45.74 -29.25 33.71
CA ARG A 229 45.96 -30.70 33.56
C ARG A 229 47.42 -31.14 33.73
N LYS A 230 48.38 -30.22 33.64
CA LYS A 230 49.81 -30.46 33.90
C LYS A 230 50.21 -30.22 35.36
N LYS A 231 49.39 -29.50 36.13
CA LYS A 231 49.63 -29.14 37.53
C LYS A 231 48.91 -30.04 38.56
N GLY A 232 48.01 -30.91 38.11
CA GLY A 232 47.37 -31.97 38.91
C GLY A 232 47.87 -33.34 38.50
#